data_AF-A0A857DC62-F1
#
_entry.id   AF-A0A857DC62-F1
#
_cell.length_a   1.000
_cell.length_b   1.000
_cell.length_c   1.000
_cell.angle_alpha   90.00
_cell.angle_beta   90.00
_cell.angle_gamma   90.00
#
_symmetry.space_group_name_H-M   'P 1'
#
loop_
_entity.id
_entity.type
_entity.pdbx_description
1 polymer ?
#
loop_
_entity_poly.entity_id
_entity_poly.type
_entity_poly.pdbx_seq_one_letter_code
_entity_poly.pdbx_strand_id
1 'polypeptide(L)'
;MDKKILFDLHRMNAQLADGVENFSNDTSKYCLPILFLDEDLIFVTATDKDSDVNNLENWINLYTNEFDLPFKINLNNYYRIGVNTFLENAHNVQQPLFQMPLSEFNELQILDTVNVILSDDENKVKLIYIQQRYKENINQTV
;
A
#
# COMPACT_ATOMS: atom_id res chain seq x y z
N MET A 1 0.80 3.97 28.14
CA MET A 1 -0.17 4.30 27.08
C MET A 1 0.28 3.47 25.89
N ASP A 2 -0.53 2.52 25.44
CA ASP A 2 -0.13 1.71 24.28
C ASP A 2 -0.05 2.63 23.06
N LYS A 3 1.11 2.63 22.39
CA LYS A 3 1.34 3.47 21.22
C LYS A 3 0.47 2.94 20.08
N LYS A 4 -0.44 3.78 19.59
CA LYS A 4 -1.27 3.46 18.43
C LYS A 4 -0.41 3.59 17.18
N ILE A 5 -0.14 2.48 16.51
CA ILE A 5 0.51 2.43 15.20
C ILE A 5 -0.56 2.76 14.16
N LEU A 6 -0.27 3.69 13.25
CA LEU A 6 -1.22 4.12 12.22
C LEU A 6 -1.04 3.35 10.93
N PHE A 7 0.21 3.02 10.59
CA PHE A 7 0.53 2.39 9.32
C PHE A 7 1.45 1.20 9.52
N ASP A 8 1.04 0.07 8.96
CA ASP A 8 1.82 -1.16 8.92
C ASP A 8 2.17 -1.50 7.47
N LEU A 9 3.40 -1.98 7.24
CA LEU A 9 3.81 -2.44 5.93
C LEU A 9 3.40 -3.90 5.74
N HIS A 10 2.75 -4.18 4.62
CA HIS A 10 2.33 -5.52 4.21
C HIS A 10 3.10 -5.97 2.98
N ARG A 11 3.31 -7.28 2.88
CA ARG A 11 3.74 -7.94 1.65
C ARG A 11 2.53 -8.48 0.92
N MET A 12 2.37 -8.10 -0.34
CA MET A 12 1.36 -8.65 -1.23
C MET A 12 1.75 -10.06 -1.67
N ASN A 13 0.78 -10.96 -1.76
CA ASN A 13 0.96 -12.23 -2.44
C ASN A 13 0.98 -12.03 -3.98
N ALA A 14 1.24 -13.11 -4.72
CA ALA A 14 1.28 -13.05 -6.18
C ALA A 14 -0.03 -12.55 -6.78
N GLN A 15 -1.18 -12.99 -6.27
CA GLN A 15 -2.48 -12.61 -6.82
C GLN A 15 -2.76 -11.10 -6.71
N LEU A 16 -2.46 -10.49 -5.56
CA LEU A 16 -2.64 -9.05 -5.37
C LEU A 16 -1.58 -8.23 -6.12
N ALA A 17 -0.32 -8.68 -6.11
CA ALA A 17 0.76 -8.04 -6.86
C ALA A 17 0.47 -8.02 -8.36
N ASP A 18 0.06 -9.16 -8.94
CA ASP A 18 -0.34 -9.26 -10.34
C ASP A 18 -1.53 -8.33 -10.64
N GLY A 19 -2.49 -8.23 -9.71
CA GLY A 19 -3.60 -7.30 -9.81
C GLY A 19 -3.13 -5.85 -9.94
N VAL A 20 -2.26 -5.41 -9.03
CA VAL A 20 -1.67 -4.06 -9.03
C VAL A 20 -0.89 -3.78 -10.32
N GLU A 21 -0.04 -4.71 -10.75
CA GLU A 21 0.78 -4.57 -11.96
C GLU A 21 -0.10 -4.40 -13.21
N ASN A 22 -1.15 -5.22 -13.36
CA ASN A 22 -2.03 -5.18 -14.53
C ASN A 22 -2.78 -3.85 -14.70
N PHE A 23 -3.07 -3.11 -13.61
CA PHE A 23 -3.81 -1.85 -13.69
C PHE A 23 -2.93 -0.61 -13.77
N SER A 24 -1.69 -0.70 -13.30
CA SER A 24 -0.84 0.48 -13.09
C SER A 24 0.60 0.34 -13.59
N ASN A 25 0.99 -0.82 -14.13
CA ASN A 25 2.38 -1.20 -14.42
C ASN A 25 3.30 -1.05 -13.20
N ASP A 26 2.73 -1.14 -12.00
CA ASP A 26 3.46 -1.07 -10.75
C ASP A 26 3.86 -2.49 -10.31
N THR A 27 5.17 -2.74 -10.25
CA THR A 27 5.75 -4.04 -9.89
C THR A 27 6.07 -4.16 -8.39
N SER A 28 5.58 -3.21 -7.59
CA SER A 28 5.75 -3.21 -6.14
C SER A 28 5.25 -4.50 -5.52
N LYS A 29 5.98 -4.98 -4.50
CA LYS A 29 5.65 -6.22 -3.76
C LYS A 29 5.09 -5.93 -2.38
N TYR A 30 5.18 -4.69 -1.95
CA TYR A 30 4.74 -4.24 -0.64
C TYR A 30 3.67 -3.19 -0.79
N CYS A 31 2.83 -3.09 0.22
CA CYS A 31 1.78 -2.11 0.29
C CYS A 31 1.58 -1.63 1.73
N LEU A 32 0.94 -0.48 1.85
CA LEU A 32 0.68 0.16 3.12
C LEU A 32 -0.78 0.64 3.13
N PRO A 33 -1.63 0.06 4.00
CA PRO A 33 -2.96 0.58 4.26
C PRO A 33 -2.93 2.03 4.70
N ILE A 34 -3.77 2.87 4.10
CA ILE A 34 -3.88 4.30 4.44
C ILE A 34 -5.21 4.59 5.14
N LEU A 35 -6.29 3.94 4.71
CA LEU A 35 -7.63 4.21 5.20
C LEU A 35 -8.51 2.95 5.17
N PHE A 36 -9.28 2.74 6.23
CA PHE A 36 -10.33 1.73 6.28
C PHE A 36 -11.71 2.40 6.13
N LEU A 37 -12.54 1.86 5.25
CA LEU A 37 -13.87 2.34 4.87
C LEU A 37 -14.87 1.18 4.98
N ASP A 38 -15.35 0.89 6.18
CA ASP A 38 -16.27 -0.22 6.48
C ASP A 38 -15.82 -1.56 5.85
N GLU A 39 -16.37 -1.92 4.69
CA GLU A 39 -16.08 -3.16 3.95
C GLU A 39 -14.85 -3.07 3.05
N ASP A 40 -14.36 -1.87 2.76
CA ASP A 40 -13.24 -1.60 1.87
C ASP A 40 -12.05 -0.97 2.60
N LEU A 41 -10.88 -1.07 1.98
CA LEU A 41 -9.64 -0.44 2.42
C LEU A 41 -8.96 0.22 1.23
N ILE A 42 -8.35 1.38 1.50
CA ILE A 42 -7.45 2.08 0.59
C ILE A 42 -6.02 1.83 1.03
N PHE A 43 -5.18 1.42 0.09
CA PHE A 43 -3.75 1.26 0.30
C PHE A 43 -2.94 1.91 -0.81
N VAL A 44 -1.65 2.10 -0.52
CA VAL A 44 -0.63 2.57 -1.48
C VAL A 44 0.46 1.52 -1.62
N THR A 45 1.23 1.59 -2.69
CA THR A 45 2.33 0.65 -2.95
C THR A 45 3.64 1.16 -2.37
N ALA A 46 4.50 0.21 -2.00
CA ALA A 46 5.85 0.45 -1.51
C ALA A 46 6.87 -0.34 -2.34
N THR A 47 7.97 0.32 -2.69
CA THR A 47 9.06 -0.25 -3.49
C THR A 47 10.41 0.02 -2.82
N ASP A 48 11.46 -0.65 -3.30
CA ASP A 48 12.82 -0.42 -2.86
C ASP A 48 13.26 1.03 -3.19
N LYS A 49 13.96 1.67 -2.25
CA LYS A 49 14.46 3.05 -2.41
C LYS A 49 15.30 3.22 -3.68
N ASP A 50 16.11 2.21 -4.00
CA ASP A 50 17.03 2.19 -5.13
C ASP A 50 16.37 1.87 -6.47
N SER A 51 15.05 1.64 -6.49
CA SER A 51 14.34 1.45 -7.76
C SER A 51 14.38 2.74 -8.60
N ASP A 52 14.69 2.60 -9.89
CA ASP A 52 14.77 3.67 -10.90
C ASP A 52 13.43 4.41 -11.14
N VAL A 53 12.39 4.08 -10.38
CA VAL A 53 11.07 4.72 -10.40
C VAL A 53 11.12 6.05 -9.64
N ASN A 54 12.01 6.96 -10.04
CA ASN A 54 12.19 8.29 -9.43
C ASN A 54 11.57 9.44 -10.24
N ASN A 55 10.87 9.13 -11.34
CA ASN A 55 10.31 10.14 -12.24
C ASN A 55 8.86 10.54 -11.91
N LEU A 56 8.34 10.15 -10.75
CA LEU A 56 7.00 10.53 -10.28
C LEU A 56 7.11 11.41 -9.04
N GLU A 57 6.18 12.35 -8.87
CA GLU A 57 6.10 13.23 -7.69
C GLU A 57 5.62 12.42 -6.46
N ASN A 58 5.64 12.97 -5.24
CA ASN A 58 5.00 12.36 -4.06
C ASN A 58 5.54 10.99 -3.57
N TRP A 59 6.86 10.78 -3.60
CA TRP A 59 7.50 9.65 -2.91
C TRP A 59 7.87 10.00 -1.46
N ILE A 60 7.62 9.07 -0.53
CA ILE A 60 8.03 9.20 0.87
C ILE A 60 8.90 8.01 1.27
N ASN A 61 10.11 8.29 1.75
CA ASN A 61 10.99 7.29 2.35
C ASN A 61 10.40 6.78 3.67
N LEU A 62 10.46 5.47 3.89
CA LEU A 62 10.02 4.87 5.15
C LEU A 62 11.19 4.74 6.13
N TYR A 63 10.92 4.98 7.42
CA TYR A 63 11.90 4.83 8.51
C TYR A 63 11.20 4.62 9.86
N THR A 64 11.87 3.84 10.71
CA THR A 64 11.47 3.60 12.10
C THR A 64 12.12 4.63 13.02
N ASN A 65 11.88 4.55 14.33
CA ASN A 65 12.61 5.37 15.29
C ASN A 65 14.10 5.03 15.40
N GLU A 66 14.52 3.87 14.90
CA GLU A 66 15.88 3.35 15.08
C GLU A 66 16.70 3.37 13.78
N PHE A 67 16.07 3.18 12.63
CA PHE A 67 16.78 3.06 11.35
C PHE A 67 15.90 3.37 10.14
N ASP A 68 16.57 3.68 9.04
CA ASP A 68 15.96 3.82 7.72
C ASP A 68 15.55 2.46 7.17
N LEU A 69 14.31 2.36 6.69
CA LEU A 69 13.86 1.18 5.96
C LEU A 69 14.36 1.26 4.51
N PRO A 70 14.58 0.12 3.83
CA PRO A 70 15.00 0.12 2.43
C PRO A 70 13.86 0.48 1.46
N PHE A 71 12.75 1.02 1.94
CA PHE A 71 11.52 1.23 1.18
C PHE A 71 11.09 2.68 1.09
N LYS A 72 10.33 2.99 0.04
CA LYS A 72 9.60 4.23 -0.17
C LYS A 72 8.19 3.94 -0.67
N ILE A 73 7.22 4.78 -0.31
CA ILE A 73 5.83 4.69 -0.77
C ILE A 73 5.52 5.71 -1.86
N ASN A 74 4.63 5.34 -2.78
CA ASN A 74 4.12 6.19 -3.84
C ASN A 74 2.72 6.69 -3.49
N LEU A 75 2.53 8.01 -3.34
CA LEU A 75 1.23 8.59 -3.05
C LEU A 75 0.48 9.11 -4.30
N ASN A 76 0.88 8.72 -5.51
CA ASN A 76 0.15 9.08 -6.73
C ASN A 76 -0.98 8.10 -7.08
N ASN A 77 -0.81 6.83 -6.68
CA ASN A 77 -1.75 5.76 -6.98
C ASN A 77 -2.29 5.18 -5.67
N TYR A 78 -3.61 5.24 -5.52
CA TYR A 78 -4.33 4.63 -4.42
C TYR A 78 -5.14 3.46 -4.95
N TYR A 79 -5.15 2.38 -4.20
CA TYR A 79 -5.85 1.15 -4.56
C TYR A 79 -6.95 0.89 -3.54
N ARG A 80 -8.17 0.68 -4.02
CA ARG A 80 -9.32 0.25 -3.20
C ARG A 80 -9.59 -1.22 -3.41
N ILE A 81 -9.75 -1.94 -2.31
CA ILE A 81 -10.03 -3.38 -2.26
C ILE A 81 -10.87 -3.70 -1.02
N GLY A 82 -11.69 -4.75 -1.09
CA GLY A 82 -12.43 -5.25 0.08
C GLY A 82 -11.47 -5.68 1.20
N VAL A 83 -11.77 -5.32 2.45
CA VAL A 83 -10.94 -5.61 3.63
C VAL A 83 -10.64 -7.10 3.73
N ASN A 84 -11.65 -7.96 3.56
CA ASN A 84 -11.48 -9.41 3.62
C ASN A 84 -10.54 -9.90 2.52
N THR A 85 -10.71 -9.42 1.29
CA THR A 85 -9.83 -9.76 0.17
C THR A 85 -8.41 -9.28 0.41
N PHE A 86 -8.21 -8.10 1.01
CA PHE A 86 -6.89 -7.62 1.39
C PHE A 86 -6.23 -8.53 2.42
N LEU A 87 -6.92 -8.85 3.52
CA LEU A 87 -6.38 -9.69 4.59
C LEU A 87 -6.02 -11.12 4.11
N GLU A 88 -6.74 -11.64 3.12
CA GLU A 88 -6.43 -12.92 2.48
C GLU A 88 -5.18 -12.87 1.57
N ASN A 89 -4.83 -11.68 1.05
CA ASN A 89 -3.82 -11.53 0.00
C ASN A 89 -2.63 -10.63 0.37
N ALA A 90 -2.66 -10.00 1.54
CA ALA A 90 -1.60 -9.14 2.06
C ALA A 90 -1.31 -9.51 3.51
N HIS A 91 -0.03 -9.78 3.81
CA HIS A 91 0.39 -10.24 5.13
C HIS A 91 1.40 -9.28 5.73
N ASN A 92 1.31 -9.01 7.04
CA ASN A 92 2.31 -8.21 7.76
C ASN A 92 3.69 -8.80 7.52
N VAL A 93 4.67 -7.92 7.25
CA VAL A 93 6.04 -8.37 7.01
C VAL A 93 6.65 -8.80 8.34
N GLN A 94 6.69 -10.12 8.61
CA GLN A 94 7.23 -10.65 9.88
C GLN A 94 8.77 -10.66 9.96
N GLN A 95 9.50 -10.12 8.97
CA GLN A 95 10.97 -10.12 9.07
C GLN A 95 11.42 -9.16 10.18
N PRO A 96 12.51 -9.47 10.91
CA PRO A 96 12.97 -8.67 12.04
C PRO A 96 13.14 -7.17 11.75
N LEU A 97 13.55 -6.83 10.52
CA LEU A 97 13.71 -5.45 10.04
C LEU A 97 12.38 -4.66 9.98
N PHE A 98 11.23 -5.32 9.98
CA PHE A 98 9.90 -4.72 9.81
C PHE A 98 8.97 -4.96 10.99
N GLN A 99 9.50 -5.51 12.09
CA GLN A 99 8.74 -5.68 13.33
C GLN A 99 8.60 -4.38 14.12
N MET A 100 9.39 -3.36 13.77
CA MET A 100 9.28 -2.05 14.38
C MET A 100 8.29 -1.19 13.59
N PRO A 101 7.39 -0.47 14.29
CA PRO A 101 6.49 0.46 13.63
C PRO A 101 7.27 1.61 12.99
N LEU A 102 6.64 2.26 12.02
CA LEU A 102 7.14 3.53 11.50
C LEU A 102 7.30 4.55 12.65
N SER A 103 8.26 5.45 12.49
CA SER A 103 8.41 6.54 13.45
C SER A 103 7.19 7.46 13.40
N GLU A 104 6.87 8.12 14.53
CA GLU A 104 5.76 9.09 14.57
C GLU A 104 5.95 10.22 13.57
N PHE A 105 7.21 10.65 13.36
CA PHE A 105 7.51 11.67 12.37
C PHE A 105 7.24 11.18 10.94
N ASN A 106 7.54 9.91 10.64
CA ASN A 106 7.22 9.33 9.33
C ASN A 106 5.71 9.17 9.13
N GLU A 107 4.98 8.74 10.16
CA GLU A 107 3.51 8.67 10.10
C GLU A 107 2.88 10.05 9.87
N LEU A 108 3.36 11.08 10.58
CA LEU A 108 2.90 12.46 10.38
C LEU A 108 3.21 12.96 8.96
N GLN A 109 4.41 12.69 8.45
CA GLN A 109 4.79 13.05 7.09
C GLN A 109 3.86 12.41 6.05
N ILE A 110 3.48 11.15 6.24
CA ILE A 110 2.52 10.45 5.37
C ILE A 110 1.16 11.16 5.44
N LEU A 111 0.65 11.43 6.64
CA LEU A 111 -0.64 12.10 6.83
C LEU A 111 -0.68 13.50 6.20
N ASP A 112 0.36 14.31 6.43
CA ASP A 112 0.46 15.65 5.89
C ASP A 112 0.50 15.62 4.36
N THR A 113 1.24 14.69 3.78
CA THR A 113 1.33 14.55 2.32
C THR A 113 0.00 14.08 1.73
N VAL A 114 -0.67 13.11 2.35
CA VAL A 114 -2.03 12.70 1.96
C VAL A 114 -2.99 13.87 2.03
N ASN A 115 -2.93 14.68 3.09
CA ASN A 115 -3.80 15.84 3.25
C ASN A 115 -3.55 16.90 2.16
N VAL A 116 -2.29 17.19 1.83
CA VAL A 116 -1.93 18.10 0.73
C VAL A 116 -2.47 17.58 -0.60
N ILE A 117 -2.23 16.30 -0.89
CA ILE A 117 -2.66 15.66 -2.13
C ILE A 117 -4.19 15.69 -2.30
N LEU A 118 -4.94 15.46 -1.23
CA LEU A 118 -6.41 15.45 -1.26
C LEU A 118 -7.04 16.85 -1.22
N SER A 119 -6.30 17.87 -0.77
CA SER A 119 -6.79 19.25 -0.67
C SER A 119 -6.47 20.10 -1.89
N ASP A 120 -5.61 19.61 -2.78
CA ASP A 120 -5.16 20.31 -3.98
C ASP A 120 -5.99 19.87 -5.20
N ASP A 121 -6.80 20.79 -5.72
CA ASP A 121 -7.65 20.56 -6.89
C ASP A 121 -6.85 20.25 -8.18
N GLU A 122 -5.54 20.57 -8.21
CA GLU A 122 -4.67 20.32 -9.37
C GLU A 122 -3.99 18.93 -9.32
N ASN A 123 -3.97 18.27 -8.15
CA ASN A 123 -3.30 16.98 -7.99
C ASN A 123 -4.07 15.83 -8.67
N LYS A 124 -3.41 15.18 -9.63
CA LYS A 124 -3.98 14.05 -10.39
C LYS A 124 -3.75 12.73 -9.67
N VAL A 125 -4.51 12.52 -8.60
CA VAL A 125 -4.55 11.24 -7.90
C VAL A 125 -5.35 10.22 -8.68
N LYS A 126 -4.84 8.99 -8.79
CA LYS A 126 -5.60 7.87 -9.36
C LYS A 126 -6.10 6.95 -8.26
N LEU A 127 -7.42 6.76 -8.20
CA LEU A 127 -8.04 5.71 -7.40
C LEU A 127 -8.34 4.50 -8.30
N ILE A 128 -7.75 3.36 -8.00
CA ILE A 128 -7.84 2.12 -8.78
C ILE A 128 -8.60 1.07 -7.96
N TYR A 129 -9.61 0.44 -8.56
CA TYR A 129 -10.37 -0.63 -7.90
C TYR A 129 -9.81 -2.00 -8.26
N ILE A 130 -9.50 -2.80 -7.23
CA ILE A 130 -9.09 -4.19 -7.39
C ILE A 130 -10.30 -5.08 -7.07
N GLN A 131 -10.90 -5.64 -8.12
CA GLN A 131 -12.02 -6.58 -7.98
C GLN A 131 -11.52 -8.01 -7.82
N GLN A 132 -12.16 -8.77 -6.93
CA GLN A 132 -11.96 -10.21 -6.85
C GLN A 132 -12.49 -10.85 -8.14
N ARG A 133 -11.63 -11.52 -8.92
CA ARG A 133 -12.10 -12.37 -10.02
C ARG A 133 -12.87 -13.54 -9.43
N TYR A 134 -14.17 -13.60 -9.68
CA TYR A 134 -14.96 -14.79 -9.38
C TYR A 134 -14.35 -15.96 -10.17
N LYS A 135 -13.87 -16.99 -9.46
CA LYS A 135 -13.62 -18.29 -10.09
C LYS A 135 -14.98 -18.85 -10.48
N GLU A 136 -15.33 -18.78 -11.76
CA GLU A 136 -16.41 -19.61 -12.27
C GLU A 136 -16.03 -21.06 -12.00
N ASN A 137 -16.75 -21.71 -11.07
CA ASN A 137 -16.78 -23.15 -11.00
C ASN A 137 -17.44 -23.62 -12.31
N ILE A 138 -16.62 -23.84 -13.33
CA ILE A 138 -17.03 -24.63 -14.47
C ILE A 138 -17.17 -26.07 -13.93
N ASN A 139 -18.33 -26.35 -13.36
CA ASN A 139 -18.85 -27.71 -13.31
C ASN A 139 -19.04 -28.15 -14.77
N GLN A 140 -17.98 -28.64 -15.39
CA GLN A 140 -18.11 -29.58 -16.50
C GLN A 140 -18.66 -30.87 -15.87
N THR A 141 -19.98 -30.91 -15.73
CA THR A 141 -20.71 -32.17 -15.70
C THR A 141 -20.55 -32.75 -17.10
N VAL A 142 -19.71 -33.77 -17.24
CA VAL A 142 -19.74 -34.72 -18.35
C VAL A 142 -20.35 -36.01 -17.83
#